data_AF-A0A7M7T029-F1
#
_entry.id   AF-A0A7M7T029-F1
#
_cell.length_a   1.000
_cell.length_b   1.000
_cell.length_c   1.000
_cell.angle_alpha   90.00
_cell.angle_beta   90.00
_cell.angle_gamma   90.00
#
_symmetry.space_group_name_H-M   'P 1'
#
loop_
_entity.id
_entity.type
_entity.pdbx_description
1 polymer ?
#
loop_
_entity_poly.entity_id
_entity_poly.type
_entity_poly.pdbx_seq_one_letter_code
_entity_poly.pdbx_strand_id
1 'polypeptide(L)'
;MKPWLMKPFSHRSQVHEEIIFSYRLSRARRVVENSFGILAHRFRCFLTTLPQKPQTTNLIIMSACVLHNLILTRYPLASGDVDHEDPSTHAMIPGAWRDDPVFHGLRAPTGNTSIKEAKSQRAYLSHYYTSRAGAVSWQEKMIT
;
A
#
# COMPACT_ATOMS: atom_id res chain seq x y z
N MET A 1 3.26 -12.26 15.49
CA MET A 1 2.78 -11.11 14.70
C MET A 1 2.69 -9.90 15.62
N LYS A 2 3.13 -8.70 15.23
CA LYS A 2 3.02 -7.50 16.07
C LYS A 2 1.56 -7.02 16.15
N PRO A 3 1.10 -6.44 17.28
CA PRO A 3 -0.30 -6.02 17.46
C PRO A 3 -0.79 -5.03 16.41
N TRP A 4 0.09 -4.16 15.91
CA TRP A 4 -0.20 -3.14 14.91
C TRP A 4 -0.17 -3.64 13.47
N LEU A 5 0.31 -4.86 13.21
CA LEU A 5 0.36 -5.38 11.85
C LEU A 5 -1.01 -5.96 11.47
N MET A 6 -1.78 -5.19 10.70
CA MET A 6 -3.12 -5.59 10.26
C MET A 6 -3.07 -6.52 9.05
N LYS A 7 -3.99 -7.49 9.02
CA LYS A 7 -4.21 -8.37 7.85
C LYS A 7 -5.67 -8.30 7.40
N PRO A 8 -5.96 -8.47 6.10
CA PRO A 8 -7.34 -8.52 5.62
C PRO A 8 -8.11 -9.67 6.29
N PHE A 9 -9.44 -9.55 6.28
CA PHE A 9 -10.31 -10.66 6.64
C PHE A 9 -10.18 -11.78 5.61
N SER A 10 -10.55 -13.00 6.00
CA SER A 10 -10.55 -14.13 5.09
C SER A 10 -11.60 -13.88 4.01
N HIS A 11 -11.32 -14.20 2.74
CA HIS A 11 -12.31 -14.09 1.67
C HIS A 11 -13.47 -15.08 1.76
N ARG A 12 -13.47 -15.96 2.77
CA ARG A 12 -14.58 -16.90 3.03
C ARG A 12 -15.68 -16.19 3.82
N SER A 13 -16.82 -15.94 3.17
CA SER A 13 -18.05 -15.41 3.78
C SER A 13 -17.88 -14.06 4.49
N GLN A 14 -17.33 -13.07 3.77
CA GLN A 14 -17.13 -11.73 4.32
C GLN A 14 -18.48 -11.02 4.50
N VAL A 15 -18.72 -10.52 5.72
CA VAL A 15 -19.81 -9.57 5.96
C VAL A 15 -19.41 -8.18 5.48
N HIS A 16 -20.41 -7.32 5.24
CA HIS A 16 -20.24 -5.95 4.73
C HIS A 16 -19.06 -5.20 5.35
N GLU A 17 -18.97 -5.19 6.68
CA GLU A 17 -17.93 -4.46 7.42
C GLU A 17 -16.52 -5.00 7.13
N GLU A 18 -16.39 -6.33 6.98
CA GLU A 18 -15.11 -6.98 6.69
C GLU A 18 -14.63 -6.68 5.27
N ILE A 19 -15.57 -6.51 4.33
CA ILE A 19 -15.28 -6.10 2.95
C ILE A 19 -14.77 -4.66 2.95
N ILE A 20 -15.48 -3.73 3.60
CA ILE A 20 -15.06 -2.33 3.75
C ILE A 20 -13.67 -2.25 4.39
N PHE A 21 -13.45 -2.95 5.51
CA PHE A 21 -12.15 -2.97 6.17
C PHE A 21 -11.04 -3.47 5.24
N SER A 22 -11.26 -4.61 4.59
CA SER A 22 -10.25 -5.23 3.73
C SER A 22 -9.93 -4.34 2.53
N TYR A 23 -10.94 -3.66 1.96
CA TYR A 23 -10.77 -2.69 0.90
C TYR A 23 -9.97 -1.46 1.37
N ARG A 24 -10.35 -0.84 2.50
CA ARG A 24 -9.60 0.31 3.06
C ARG A 24 -8.16 -0.04 3.39
N LEU A 25 -7.92 -1.23 3.95
CA LEU A 25 -6.57 -1.74 4.21
C LEU A 25 -5.78 -1.92 2.90
N SER A 26 -6.41 -2.43 1.85
CA SER A 26 -5.78 -2.53 0.53
C SER A 26 -5.48 -1.15 -0.06
N ARG A 27 -6.41 -0.19 0.06
CA ARG A 27 -6.19 1.20 -0.37
C ARG A 27 -4.99 1.84 0.34
N ALA A 28 -4.84 1.64 1.66
CA ALA A 28 -3.67 2.09 2.40
C ALA A 28 -2.36 1.42 1.94
N ARG A 29 -2.38 0.11 1.68
CA ARG A 29 -1.22 -0.63 1.15
C ARG A 29 -0.76 -0.11 -0.21
N ARG A 30 -1.70 0.23 -1.10
CA ARG A 30 -1.40 0.76 -2.45
C ARG A 30 -0.58 2.04 -2.41
N VAL A 31 -0.79 2.93 -1.43
CA VAL A 31 0.01 4.16 -1.28
C VAL A 31 1.48 3.84 -0.99
N VAL A 32 1.70 2.83 -0.14
CA VAL A 32 3.05 2.36 0.22
C VAL A 32 3.69 1.65 -0.97
N GLU A 33 2.95 0.78 -1.67
CA GLU A 33 3.41 0.10 -2.88
C GLU A 33 3.78 1.09 -3.99
N ASN A 34 2.95 2.12 -4.23
CA ASN A 34 3.20 3.18 -5.19
C ASN A 34 4.52 3.90 -4.89
N SER A 35 4.75 4.28 -3.62
CA SER A 35 6.00 4.89 -3.19
C SER A 35 7.23 4.01 -3.48
N PHE A 36 7.16 2.71 -3.19
CA PHE A 36 8.25 1.78 -3.48
C PHE A 36 8.45 1.56 -4.98
N GLY A 37 7.36 1.44 -5.75
CA GLY A 37 7.38 1.33 -7.20
C GLY A 37 8.08 2.51 -7.86
N ILE A 38 7.72 3.73 -7.46
CA ILE A 38 8.37 4.97 -7.93
C ILE A 38 9.86 4.96 -7.61
N LEU A 39 10.22 4.60 -6.38
CA LEU A 39 11.61 4.61 -5.94
C LEU A 39 12.44 3.58 -6.71
N ALA A 40 11.90 2.38 -6.94
CA ALA A 40 12.59 1.31 -7.64
C ALA A 40 12.67 1.53 -9.16
N HIS A 41 11.61 2.06 -9.76
CA HIS A 41 11.60 2.45 -11.17
C HIS A 41 12.66 3.51 -11.46
N ARG A 42 12.80 4.49 -10.56
CA ARG A 42 13.80 5.56 -10.66
C ARG A 42 15.21 5.09 -10.33
N PHE A 43 15.37 4.34 -9.24
CA PHE A 43 16.64 3.83 -8.78
C PHE A 43 16.67 2.31 -8.93
N ARG A 44 17.15 1.87 -10.10
CA ARG A 44 17.20 0.46 -10.53
C ARG A 44 17.92 -0.47 -9.55
N CYS A 45 18.75 0.06 -8.64
CA CYS A 45 19.38 -0.72 -7.58
C CYS A 45 18.39 -1.36 -6.60
N PHE A 46 17.16 -0.85 -6.47
CA PHE A 46 16.10 -1.48 -5.65
C PHE A 46 15.34 -2.60 -6.37
N LEU A 47 15.56 -2.78 -7.67
CA LEU A 47 14.97 -3.89 -8.43
C LEU A 47 15.75 -5.21 -8.25
N THR A 48 16.90 -5.16 -7.58
CA THR A 48 17.73 -6.33 -7.32
C THR A 48 18.03 -6.45 -5.83
N THR A 49 18.47 -7.64 -5.41
CA THR A 49 18.98 -7.83 -4.05
C THR A 49 20.18 -6.92 -3.82
N LEU A 50 20.13 -6.11 -2.76
CA LEU A 50 21.26 -5.26 -2.35
C LEU A 50 22.23 -6.10 -1.50
N PRO A 51 23.44 -6.44 -2.00
CA PRO A 51 24.42 -7.22 -1.25
C PRO A 51 25.17 -6.32 -0.25
N GLN A 52 24.44 -5.72 0.67
CA GLN A 52 24.93 -4.71 1.60
C GLN A 52 24.50 -5.04 3.04
N LYS A 53 25.26 -4.51 4.01
CA LYS A 53 24.87 -4.61 5.42
C LYS A 53 23.60 -3.78 5.68
N PRO A 54 22.72 -4.19 6.63
CA PRO A 54 21.47 -3.47 6.90
C PRO A 54 21.65 -1.96 7.16
N GLN A 55 22.74 -1.57 7.82
CA GLN A 55 23.08 -0.18 8.09
C GLN A 55 23.33 0.61 6.80
N THR A 56 24.09 0.02 5.86
CA THR A 56 24.35 0.60 4.54
C THR A 56 23.08 0.65 3.71
N THR A 57 22.25 -0.39 3.75
CA THR A 57 20.95 -0.42 3.07
C THR A 57 20.05 0.73 3.54
N ASN A 58 20.00 1.01 4.84
CA ASN A 58 19.25 2.15 5.37
C ASN A 58 19.76 3.49 4.81
N LEU A 59 21.08 3.67 4.73
CA LEU A 59 21.67 4.88 4.14
C LEU A 59 21.33 5.02 2.66
N ILE A 60 21.36 3.91 1.89
CA ILE A 60 20.98 3.90 0.48
C ILE A 60 19.52 4.31 0.30
N ILE A 61 18.61 3.75 1.09
CA ILE A 61 17.18 4.09 1.05
C ILE A 61 16.96 5.58 1.38
N MET A 62 17.55 6.08 2.47
CA MET A 62 17.42 7.49 2.85
C MET A 62 17.99 8.43 1.80
N SER A 63 19.15 8.10 1.24
CA SER A 63 19.78 8.88 0.17
C SER A 63 18.90 8.91 -1.08
N ALA A 64 18.30 7.79 -1.47
CA ALA A 64 17.37 7.72 -2.59
C ALA A 64 16.12 8.58 -2.35
N CYS A 65 15.56 8.59 -1.13
CA CYS A 65 14.44 9.47 -0.78
C CYS A 65 14.82 10.96 -0.91
N VAL A 66 15.99 11.35 -0.39
CA VAL A 66 16.48 12.74 -0.49
C VAL A 66 16.71 13.13 -1.96
N LEU A 67 17.38 12.27 -2.73
CA LEU A 67 17.62 12.51 -4.16
C LEU A 67 16.32 12.58 -4.95
N HIS A 68 15.35 11.69 -4.66
CA HIS A 68 14.03 11.74 -5.27
C HIS A 68 13.38 13.11 -5.05
N ASN A 69 13.30 13.56 -3.79
CA ASN A 69 12.71 14.85 -3.45
C ASN A 69 13.43 16.03 -4.12
N LEU A 70 14.76 15.98 -4.19
CA LEU A 70 15.54 17.00 -4.88
C LEU A 70 15.23 17.03 -6.37
N ILE A 71 15.13 15.87 -7.03
CA ILE A 71 14.80 15.78 -8.45
C ILE A 71 13.39 16.35 -8.70
N LEU A 72 12.42 16.07 -7.82
CA LEU A 72 11.06 16.61 -7.95
C LEU A 72 11.00 18.14 -7.96
N THR A 73 11.98 18.83 -7.37
CA THR A 73 12.03 20.32 -7.43
C THR A 73 12.27 20.86 -8.83
N ARG A 74 12.86 20.05 -9.73
CA ARG A 74 13.19 20.42 -11.11
C ARG A 74 12.36 19.66 -12.14
N TYR A 75 11.98 18.43 -11.82
CA TYR A 75 11.27 17.50 -12.70
C TYR A 75 10.12 16.84 -11.93
N PRO A 76 8.96 17.52 -11.83
CA PRO A 76 7.77 16.93 -11.24
C PRO A 76 7.36 15.64 -11.94
N LEU A 77 6.77 14.71 -11.18
CA LEU A 77 6.19 13.49 -11.76
C LEU A 77 5.00 13.85 -12.65
N ALA A 78 4.91 13.22 -13.82
CA ALA A 78 3.74 13.32 -14.65
C ALA A 78 2.59 12.46 -14.09
N SER A 79 1.35 12.77 -14.46
CA SER A 79 0.15 12.00 -14.09
C SER A 79 0.10 10.57 -14.69
N GLY A 80 1.12 10.15 -15.42
CA GLY A 80 1.28 8.76 -15.87
C GLY A 80 2.34 8.00 -15.08
N ASP A 81 3.16 8.67 -14.27
CA ASP A 81 4.32 8.04 -13.64
C ASP A 81 3.98 7.30 -12.34
N VAL A 82 2.84 7.59 -11.72
CA VAL A 82 2.44 7.05 -10.41
C VAL A 82 1.02 6.51 -10.44
N ASP A 83 0.65 5.69 -9.46
CA ASP A 83 -0.76 5.33 -9.31
C ASP A 83 -1.57 6.57 -8.90
N HIS A 84 -2.69 6.78 -9.58
CA HIS A 84 -3.62 7.86 -9.29
C HIS A 84 -5.02 7.32 -9.05
N GLU A 85 -5.85 8.11 -8.37
CA GLU A 85 -7.27 7.81 -8.20
C GLU A 85 -8.07 8.78 -9.09
N ASP A 86 -8.96 8.24 -9.92
CA ASP A 86 -9.90 9.04 -10.70
C ASP A 86 -10.81 9.83 -9.74
N PRO A 87 -10.85 11.17 -9.82
CA PRO A 87 -11.64 11.98 -8.88
C PRO A 87 -13.16 11.71 -8.93
N SER A 88 -13.67 11.20 -10.04
CA SER A 88 -15.10 10.97 -10.28
C SER A 88 -15.52 9.54 -9.95
N THR A 89 -14.74 8.56 -10.38
CA THR A 89 -15.06 7.14 -10.19
C THR A 89 -14.39 6.55 -8.96
N HIS A 90 -13.39 7.23 -8.39
CA HIS A 90 -12.50 6.71 -7.35
C HIS A 90 -11.76 5.41 -7.75
N ALA A 91 -11.77 5.10 -9.05
CA ALA A 91 -11.05 3.96 -9.60
C ALA A 91 -9.54 4.27 -9.61
N MET A 92 -8.73 3.24 -9.42
CA MET A 92 -7.28 3.40 -9.51
C MET A 92 -6.83 3.29 -10.95
N ILE A 93 -6.05 4.27 -11.37
CA ILE A 93 -5.35 4.32 -12.65
C ILE A 93 -3.89 3.95 -12.38
N PRO A 94 -3.39 2.85 -12.95
CA PRO A 94 -2.03 2.37 -12.70
C PRO A 94 -1.00 3.34 -13.28
N GLY A 95 0.08 3.59 -12.52
CA GLY A 95 1.23 4.34 -13.02
C GLY A 95 2.19 3.48 -13.85
N ALA A 96 2.98 4.13 -14.69
CA ALA A 96 3.94 3.52 -15.61
C ALA A 96 4.96 2.61 -14.91
N TRP A 97 5.25 2.84 -13.63
CA TRP A 97 6.14 1.95 -12.86
C TRP A 97 5.61 0.52 -12.74
N ARG A 98 4.29 0.30 -12.89
CA ARG A 98 3.67 -1.03 -12.84
C ARG A 98 3.94 -1.89 -14.07
N ASP A 99 4.30 -1.26 -15.19
CA ASP A 99 4.67 -1.96 -16.43
C ASP A 99 6.12 -2.47 -16.39
N ASP A 100 6.87 -2.16 -15.33
CA ASP A 100 8.24 -2.64 -15.17
C ASP A 100 8.28 -4.16 -14.89
N PRO A 101 8.87 -4.98 -15.78
CA PRO A 101 8.80 -6.44 -15.69
C PRO A 101 9.52 -7.02 -14.47
N VAL A 102 10.34 -6.22 -13.78
CA VAL A 102 11.09 -6.68 -12.60
C VAL A 102 10.26 -6.56 -11.32
N PHE A 103 9.25 -5.68 -11.30
CA PHE A 103 8.45 -5.41 -10.09
C PHE A 103 7.30 -6.41 -9.93
N HIS A 104 7.65 -7.68 -9.69
CA HIS A 104 6.65 -8.68 -9.31
C HIS A 104 6.10 -8.33 -7.92
N GLY A 105 4.77 -8.18 -7.82
CA GLY A 105 4.11 -7.87 -6.55
C GLY A 105 4.56 -8.80 -5.42
N LEU A 106 4.81 -8.23 -4.24
CA LEU A 106 5.24 -8.99 -3.07
C LEU A 106 4.21 -10.10 -2.78
N ARG A 107 4.64 -11.36 -2.90
CA ARG A 107 3.79 -12.50 -2.59
C ARG A 107 3.38 -12.41 -1.12
N ALA A 108 2.08 -12.36 -0.85
CA ALA A 108 1.59 -12.26 0.52
C ALA A 108 2.11 -13.47 1.33
N PRO A 109 2.79 -13.26 2.48
CA PRO A 109 3.25 -14.37 3.29
C PRO A 109 2.05 -15.19 3.77
N THR A 110 1.98 -16.45 3.34
CA THR A 110 0.98 -17.42 3.77
C THR A 110 1.36 -17.99 5.14
N GLY A 111 0.40 -18.11 6.06
CA GLY A 111 0.60 -18.91 7.28
C GLY A 111 0.89 -18.17 8.59
N ASN A 112 0.59 -16.87 8.72
CA ASN A 112 0.66 -16.21 10.04
C ASN A 112 -0.70 -16.17 10.75
N THR A 113 -0.80 -16.89 11.88
CA THR A 113 -1.91 -16.79 12.82
C THR A 113 -1.83 -15.44 13.54
N SER A 114 -2.88 -14.63 13.38
CA SER A 114 -2.97 -13.33 14.05
C SER A 114 -3.10 -13.53 15.56
N ILE A 115 -2.34 -12.77 16.33
CA ILE A 115 -2.47 -12.72 17.79
C ILE A 115 -3.83 -12.10 18.19
N LYS A 116 -4.30 -12.40 19.41
CA LYS A 116 -5.62 -11.97 19.91
C LYS A 116 -5.79 -10.44 19.84
N GLU A 117 -4.78 -9.69 20.27
CA GLU A 117 -4.80 -8.22 20.21
C GLU A 117 -4.97 -7.68 18.79
N ALA A 118 -4.24 -8.21 17.82
CA ALA A 118 -4.37 -7.80 16.42
C ALA A 118 -5.76 -8.15 15.84
N LYS A 119 -6.39 -9.24 16.29
CA LYS A 119 -7.78 -9.56 15.92
C LYS A 119 -8.76 -8.54 16.53
N SER A 120 -8.57 -8.17 17.80
CA SER A 120 -9.40 -7.17 18.47
C SER A 120 -9.26 -5.79 17.82
N GLN A 121 -8.03 -5.37 17.51
CA GLN A 121 -7.79 -4.11 16.81
C GLN A 121 -8.45 -4.10 15.43
N ARG A 122 -8.36 -5.21 14.70
CA ARG A 122 -9.01 -5.34 13.39
C ARG A 122 -10.53 -5.26 13.50
N ALA A 123 -11.14 -5.93 14.47
CA ALA A 123 -12.58 -5.85 14.70
C ALA A 123 -13.02 -4.43 15.07
N TYR A 124 -12.26 -3.77 15.95
CA TYR A 124 -12.49 -2.36 16.31
C TYR A 124 -12.46 -1.44 15.08
N LEU A 125 -11.42 -1.56 14.23
CA LEU A 125 -11.31 -0.75 13.02
C LEU A 125 -12.42 -1.07 12.01
N SER A 126 -12.82 -2.33 11.90
CA SER A 126 -13.94 -2.76 11.05
C SER A 126 -15.23 -2.03 11.43
N HIS A 127 -15.61 -2.07 12.71
CA HIS A 127 -16.78 -1.36 13.23
C HIS A 127 -16.64 0.16 13.11
N TYR A 128 -15.46 0.71 13.37
CA TYR A 128 -15.24 2.15 13.24
C TYR A 128 -15.44 2.62 11.80
N TYR A 129 -14.97 1.88 10.80
CA TYR A 129 -15.09 2.25 9.38
C TYR A 129 -16.53 2.17 8.85
N THR A 130 -17.40 1.39 9.49
CA THR A 130 -18.84 1.35 9.17
C THR A 130 -19.67 2.29 10.05
N SER A 131 -19.10 2.83 11.12
CA SER A 131 -19.75 3.82 11.97
C SER A 131 -19.94 5.16 11.24
N ARG A 132 -20.92 5.95 11.70
CA ARG A 132 -21.16 7.32 11.20
C ARG A 132 -19.92 8.22 11.20
N ALA A 133 -19.00 8.01 12.15
CA ALA A 133 -17.80 8.84 12.30
C ALA A 133 -16.64 8.39 11.40
N GLY A 134 -16.54 7.10 11.06
CA GLY A 134 -15.43 6.55 10.29
C GLY A 134 -15.77 6.19 8.84
N ALA A 135 -17.05 6.22 8.47
CA ALA A 135 -17.54 6.00 7.12
C ALA A 135 -17.16 7.14 6.18
N VAL A 136 -16.85 6.78 4.93
CA VAL A 136 -16.50 7.72 3.86
C VAL A 136 -17.47 7.59 2.69
N SER A 137 -17.75 8.70 2.01
CA SER A 137 -18.80 8.80 0.99
C SER A 137 -18.64 7.85 -0.20
N TRP A 138 -17.42 7.39 -0.48
CA TRP A 138 -17.08 6.54 -1.62
C TRP A 138 -17.02 5.04 -1.30
N GLN A 139 -17.02 4.62 -0.03
CA GLN A 139 -16.69 3.22 0.32
C GLN A 139 -17.70 2.20 -0.18
N GLU A 140 -18.98 2.56 -0.20
CA GLU A 140 -20.07 1.69 -0.65
C GLU A 140 -20.01 1.43 -2.16
N LYS A 141 -19.62 2.45 -2.93
CA LYS A 141 -19.48 2.36 -4.39
C LYS A 141 -18.32 1.46 -4.83
N MET A 142 -17.39 1.17 -3.90
CA MET A 142 -16.15 0.44 -4.19
C MET A 142 -16.21 -1.06 -3.92
N ILE A 143 -17.30 -1.51 -3.30
CA ILE A 143 -17.50 -2.89 -2.87
C ILE A 143 -18.72 -3.53 -3.55
N THR A 144 -19.42 -2.75 -4.38
CA THR A 144 -20.54 -3.19 -5.25
C THR A 144 -19.97 -3.63 -6.59
#